data_AF-A0AA43RJF9-F1
#
_entry.id   AF-A0AA43RJF9-F1
#
_cell.length_a   1.000
_cell.length_b   1.000
_cell.length_c   1.000
_cell.angle_alpha   90.00
_cell.angle_beta   90.00
_cell.angle_gamma   90.00
#
_symmetry.space_group_name_H-M   'P 1'
#
loop_
_entity.id
_entity.type
_entity.pdbx_description
1 polymer ?
#
loop_
_entity_poly.entity_id
_entity_poly.type
_entity_poly.pdbx_seq_one_letter_code
_entity_poly.pdbx_strand_id
1 'polypeptide(L)' 'MDRKIKLPVTWSVCGIVEIEAPSIEEAVKRFNDTIDDIPLPEDGQVYVEGSFELTSDDPEFIKCYN' A
#
# COMPACT_ATOMS: atom_id res chain seq x y z
N MET A 1 6.19 -34.98 -7.43
CA MET A 1 6.10 -34.44 -6.05
C MET A 1 6.16 -32.94 -6.19
N ASP A 2 5.14 -32.25 -5.68
CA ASP A 2 5.08 -30.79 -5.75
C ASP A 2 5.98 -30.19 -4.67
N ARG A 3 6.52 -28.99 -4.92
CA ARG A 3 7.36 -28.23 -3.99
C ARG A 3 6.73 -26.89 -3.65
N LYS A 4 7.01 -26.35 -2.46
CA LYS A 4 6.57 -25.00 -2.08
C LYS A 4 7.41 -23.97 -2.84
N ILE A 5 6.74 -23.03 -3.51
CA ILE A 5 7.36 -21.92 -4.24
C ILE A 5 6.80 -20.63 -3.65
N LYS A 6 7.68 -19.68 -3.32
CA LYS A 6 7.31 -18.32 -2.90
C LYS A 6 7.03 -17.49 -4.14
N LEU A 7 5.84 -16.93 -4.23
CA LEU A 7 5.44 -16.03 -5.31
C LEU A 7 5.31 -14.61 -4.73
N PRO A 8 6.04 -13.62 -5.26
CA PRO A 8 5.87 -12.23 -4.84
C PRO A 8 4.50 -11.73 -5.29
N VAL A 9 3.78 -11.11 -4.36
CA VAL A 9 2.47 -10.51 -4.61
C VAL A 9 2.47 -9.06 -4.15
N THR A 10 1.77 -8.21 -4.88
CA THR A 10 1.52 -6.83 -4.52
C THR A 10 0.04 -6.71 -4.17
N TRP A 11 -0.25 -5.91 -3.15
CA TRP A 11 -1.60 -5.59 -2.72
C TRP A 11 -1.60 -4.18 -2.13
N SER A 12 -2.76 -3.55 -2.12
CA SER A 12 -2.93 -2.18 -1.63
C SER A 12 -3.82 -2.15 -0.38
N VAL A 13 -3.53 -1.19 0.50
CA VAL A 13 -4.36 -0.84 1.66
C VAL A 13 -4.81 0.61 1.58
N CYS A 14 -6.00 0.88 2.09
CA CYS A 14 -6.50 2.22 2.38
C CYS A 14 -6.12 2.57 3.82
N GLY A 15 -5.17 3.50 3.97
CA GLY A 15 -4.80 4.08 5.26
C GLY A 15 -5.64 5.33 5.56
N ILE A 16 -5.88 5.60 6.84
CA ILE A 16 -6.63 6.77 7.30
C ILE A 16 -5.69 7.63 8.15
N VAL A 17 -5.59 8.93 7.83
CA VAL A 17 -4.83 9.91 8.60
C VAL A 17 -5.76 11.01 9.09
N GLU A 18 -5.50 11.52 10.30
CA GLU A 18 -6.24 12.65 10.86
C GLU A 18 -5.48 13.95 10.63
N ILE A 19 -6.17 14.96 10.09
CA ILE A 19 -5.59 16.27 9.81
C ILE A 19 -6.50 17.32 10.43
N GLU A 20 -5.92 18.10 11.34
CA GLU A 20 -6.62 19.22 11.94
C GLU A 20 -6.75 20.35 10.92
N ALA A 21 -7.98 20.76 10.60
CA ALA A 21 -8.29 21.85 9.69
C ALA A 21 -9.73 22.35 9.90
N PRO A 22 -10.04 23.60 9.52
CA PRO A 22 -11.39 24.16 9.67
C PRO A 22 -12.41 23.62 8.65
N SER A 23 -11.96 22.98 7.56
CA SER A 23 -12.82 22.34 6.56
C SER A 23 -12.09 21.18 5.88
N ILE A 24 -12.84 20.36 5.13
CA ILE A 24 -12.30 19.25 4.34
C ILE A 24 -11.34 19.77 3.26
N GLU A 25 -11.68 20.88 2.61
CA GLU A 25 -10.86 21.49 1.56
C GLU A 25 -9.50 21.94 2.11
N GLU A 26 -9.50 22.61 3.28
CA GLU A 26 -8.26 23.00 3.95
C GLU A 26 -7.47 21.79 4.48
N ALA A 27 -8.14 20.71 4.92
CA ALA A 27 -7.48 19.46 5.29
C ALA A 27 -6.75 18.82 4.09
N VAL A 28 -7.42 18.74 2.94
CA VAL A 28 -6.83 18.22 1.68
C VAL A 28 -5.68 19.11 1.23
N LYS A 29 -5.81 20.43 1.32
CA LYS A 29 -4.73 21.35 0.99
C LYS A 29 -3.50 21.13 1.89
N ARG A 30 -3.71 21.08 3.22
CA ARG A 30 -2.65 20.79 4.20
C ARG A 30 -1.97 19.45 3.93
N PHE A 31 -2.76 18.39 3.67
CA PHE A 31 -2.23 17.08 3.32
C PHE A 31 -1.24 17.17 2.14
N ASN A 32 -1.65 17.80 1.04
CA ASN A 32 -0.83 17.90 -0.15
C ASN A 32 0.41 18.77 0.07
N ASP A 33 0.29 19.85 0.84
CA ASP A 33 1.41 20.76 1.15
C ASP A 33 2.45 20.10 2.07
N THR A 34 2.07 19.10 2.87
CA THR A 34 2.94 18.45 3.88
C THR A 34 3.04 16.93 3.71
N ILE A 35 2.75 16.38 2.53
CA ILE A 35 2.65 14.92 2.33
C ILE A 35 3.95 14.19 2.70
N ASP A 36 5.10 14.80 2.43
CA ASP A 36 6.42 14.23 2.72
C ASP A 36 6.71 14.12 4.24
N ASP A 37 5.97 14.87 5.07
CA ASP A 37 6.11 14.87 6.53
C ASP A 37 5.06 13.98 7.22
N ILE A 38 4.07 13.46 6.48
CA ILE A 38 3.00 12.63 7.04
C ILE A 38 3.43 11.17 7.00
N PRO A 39 3.63 10.51 8.16
CA PRO A 39 4.01 9.11 8.18
C PRO A 39 2.88 8.23 7.64
N LEU A 40 3.25 7.08 7.09
CA LEU A 40 2.26 6.06 6.73
C LEU A 40 1.49 5.64 8.00
N PRO A 41 0.15 5.54 7.94
CA PRO A 41 -0.63 5.14 9.09
C PRO A 41 -0.31 3.68 9.45
N GLU A 42 0.03 3.40 10.70
CA GLU A 42 0.37 2.05 11.18
C GLU A 42 -0.88 1.21 11.51
N ASP A 43 -1.97 1.88 11.89
CA ASP A 43 -3.23 1.26 12.31
C ASP A 43 -4.40 1.70 11.40
N GLY A 44 -5.51 0.96 11.46
CA GLY A 44 -6.75 1.33 10.75
C GLY A 44 -6.72 1.14 9.23
N GLN A 45 -5.75 0.37 8.73
CA GLN A 45 -5.64 0.05 7.30
C GLN A 45 -6.71 -0.94 6.85
N VAL A 46 -7.36 -0.67 5.72
CA VAL A 46 -8.38 -1.54 5.12
C VAL A 46 -7.88 -2.09 3.79
N TYR A 47 -7.99 -3.39 3.57
CA TYR A 47 -7.65 -4.00 2.28
C TYR A 47 -8.44 -3.36 1.14
N VAL A 48 -7.75 -3.01 0.05
CA VAL A 48 -8.41 -2.57 -1.18
C VAL A 48 -8.79 -3.79 -2.00
N GLU A 49 -10.08 -4.14 -1.99
CA GLU A 49 -10.60 -5.29 -2.74
C GLU A 49 -10.23 -5.22 -4.23
N GLY A 50 -9.73 -6.33 -4.76
CA GLY A 50 -9.28 -6.45 -6.14
C GLY A 50 -7.86 -5.97 -6.41
N SER A 51 -7.12 -5.48 -5.40
CA SER A 51 -5.71 -5.06 -5.57
C SER A 51 -4.69 -6.20 -5.46
N PHE A 52 -5.12 -7.40 -5.07
CA PHE A 52 -4.21 -8.53 -4.89
C PHE A 52 -3.81 -9.14 -6.24
N GLU A 53 -2.54 -9.01 -6.59
CA GLU A 53 -1.99 -9.48 -7.86
C GLU A 53 -0.56 -10.02 -7.72
N LEU A 54 -0.11 -10.80 -8.71
CA LEU A 54 1.30 -11.20 -8.80
C LEU A 54 2.14 -9.97 -9.13
N THR A 55 3.22 -9.76 -8.37
CA THR A 55 4.15 -8.65 -8.66
C THR A 55 4.83 -8.84 -10.01
N SER A 56 5.07 -10.09 -10.42
CA SER A 56 5.62 -10.46 -11.71
C SER A 56 5.31 -11.94 -12.01
N ASP A 57 5.12 -12.26 -13.28
CA ASP A 57 5.01 -13.61 -13.81
C ASP A 57 6.30 -14.12 -14.48
N ASP A 58 7.39 -13.33 -14.46
CA ASP A 58 8.70 -13.72 -14.99
C ASP A 58 9.40 -14.74 -14.06
N PRO A 59 9.67 -15.97 -14.53
CA PRO A 59 10.36 -16.98 -13.74
C PRO A 59 11.75 -16.55 -13.25
N GLU A 60 12.50 -15.74 -14.02
CA GLU A 60 13.83 -15.28 -13.57
C GLU A 60 13.72 -14.29 -12.40
N PHE A 61 12.72 -13.41 -12.42
CA PHE A 61 12.42 -12.54 -11.29
C PHE A 61 11.98 -13.34 -10.05
N ILE A 62 11.10 -14.33 -10.23
CA ILE A 62 10.57 -15.16 -9.13
C ILE A 62 11.68 -15.98 -8.44
N LYS A 63 12.70 -16.41 -9.19
CA LYS A 63 13.86 -17.13 -8.63
C LYS A 63 14.61 -16.31 -7.56
N CYS A 64 14.57 -14.98 -7.60
CA CYS A 64 15.20 -14.14 -6.58
C CYS A 64 14.61 -14.32 -5.17
N TYR A 65 13.44 -14.94 -5.05
CA TYR A 65 12.73 -15.16 -3.77
C TYR A 65 12.76 -16.62 -3.28
N ASN A 66 13.32 -17.56 -4.05
CA ASN A 66 13.24 -19.02 -3.81
C ASN A 66 14.62 -19.67 -3.69
#